data_AF-A0A0N0CFC4-F1
#
_entry.id   AF-A0A0N0CFC4-F1
#
_cell.length_a   1.000
_cell.length_b   1.000
_cell.length_c   1.000
_cell.angle_alpha   90.00
_cell.angle_beta   90.00
_cell.angle_gamma   90.00
#
_symmetry.space_group_name_H-M   'P 1'
#
loop_
_entity.id
_entity.type
_entity.pdbx_description
1 polymer ?
#
loop_
_entity_poly.entity_id
_entity_poly.type
_entity_poly.pdbx_seq_one_letter_code
_entity_poly.pdbx_strand_id
1 'polypeptide(L)'
;MIRYRKVRGHTRLLKDIEDWKNYNKVLDLEYLDKAKRNYCKFWVSPFCDIAVLNSEIPTPKGKIRTKIIASFIEIFDAWDAKLKTLNKPYHLVLWLFEDNLERSQVVCAIDGLIDFYKISFYRPEKQKKIPLQNFGKLSDKLAEFNWVYAHEEGYFTSTDVQDEIEFVEEGDSNELLKQFKRRIKTSYRTSENAEGEITYFQKIGNIWIGSKTGK
;
A
#
# COMPACT_ATOMS: atom_id res chain seq x y z
N MET A 1 9.05 -0.03 -23.79
CA MET A 1 9.02 -1.29 -22.99
C MET A 1 9.77 -1.03 -21.69
N ILE A 2 9.13 -1.21 -20.54
CA ILE A 2 9.75 -0.95 -19.22
C ILE A 2 10.88 -1.97 -19.00
N ARG A 3 12.07 -1.48 -18.64
CA ARG A 3 13.22 -2.33 -18.31
C ARG A 3 13.26 -2.57 -16.81
N TYR A 4 13.21 -3.82 -16.38
CA TYR A 4 13.33 -4.15 -14.96
C TYR A 4 14.76 -4.50 -14.56
N ARG A 5 15.18 -4.05 -13.38
CA ARG A 5 16.46 -4.45 -12.77
C ARG A 5 16.39 -5.93 -12.36
N LYS A 6 17.50 -6.64 -12.56
CA LYS A 6 17.64 -8.02 -12.08
C LYS A 6 17.88 -8.02 -10.57
N VAL A 7 17.00 -8.66 -9.80
CA VAL A 7 17.20 -8.90 -8.37
C VAL A 7 18.28 -9.97 -8.16
N ARG A 8 19.27 -9.68 -7.31
CA ARG A 8 20.41 -10.55 -7.00
C ARG A 8 20.55 -10.73 -5.49
N GLY A 9 21.34 -11.72 -5.08
CA GLY A 9 21.65 -11.92 -3.65
C GLY A 9 20.46 -12.40 -2.82
N HIS A 10 19.66 -13.33 -3.35
CA HIS A 10 18.41 -13.80 -2.73
C HIS A 10 18.58 -14.27 -1.27
N THR A 11 19.68 -14.95 -0.93
CA THR A 11 19.95 -15.39 0.46
C THR A 11 20.12 -14.21 1.40
N ARG A 12 20.91 -13.20 1.00
CA ARG A 12 21.09 -11.97 1.78
C ARG A 12 19.77 -11.23 1.94
N LEU A 13 19.03 -11.08 0.84
CA LEU A 13 17.72 -10.43 0.85
C LEU A 13 16.71 -11.10 1.79
N LEU A 14 16.67 -12.44 1.83
CA LEU A 14 15.81 -13.17 2.77
C LEU A 14 16.22 -12.93 4.23
N LYS A 15 17.52 -12.76 4.51
CA LYS A 15 18.02 -12.38 5.83
C LYS A 15 17.64 -10.93 6.15
N ASP A 16 17.83 -9.99 5.23
CA ASP A 16 17.48 -8.58 5.43
C ASP A 16 15.97 -8.41 5.73
N ILE A 17 15.11 -9.20 5.06
CA ILE A 17 13.66 -9.23 5.36
C ILE A 17 13.39 -9.80 6.75
N GLU A 18 14.12 -10.83 7.17
CA GLU A 18 13.99 -11.39 8.51
C GLU A 18 14.43 -10.40 9.60
N ASP A 19 15.54 -9.70 9.37
CA ASP A 19 16.07 -8.67 10.28
C ASP A 19 15.10 -7.48 10.37
N TRP A 20 14.59 -6.98 9.23
CA TRP A 20 13.54 -5.96 9.18
C TRP A 20 12.30 -6.39 9.94
N LYS A 21 11.83 -7.63 9.75
CA LYS A 21 10.67 -8.16 10.46
C LYS A 21 10.91 -8.16 11.97
N ASN A 22 12.03 -8.71 12.42
CA ASN A 22 12.34 -8.86 13.84
C ASN A 22 12.44 -7.50 14.54
N TYR A 23 13.02 -6.51 13.88
CA TYR A 23 13.03 -5.13 14.37
C TYR A 23 11.60 -4.56 14.52
N ASN A 24 10.75 -4.76 13.51
CA ASN A 24 9.41 -4.16 13.47
C ASN A 24 8.34 -4.91 14.29
N LYS A 25 8.62 -6.10 14.82
CA LYS A 25 7.71 -6.80 15.74
C LYS A 25 7.55 -6.07 17.08
N VAL A 26 8.52 -5.23 17.45
CA VAL A 26 8.49 -4.46 18.69
C VAL A 26 7.69 -3.17 18.45
N LEU A 27 6.45 -3.13 18.94
CA LEU A 27 5.63 -1.93 18.94
C LEU A 27 5.99 -1.04 20.14
N ASP A 28 6.51 0.15 19.86
CA ASP A 28 6.78 1.17 20.88
C ASP A 28 5.45 1.79 21.37
N LEU A 29 5.04 1.40 22.58
CA LEU A 29 3.80 1.88 23.21
C LEU A 29 3.93 3.32 23.72
N GLU A 30 5.14 3.79 24.07
CA GLU A 30 5.34 5.17 24.52
C GLU A 30 5.18 6.12 23.35
N TYR A 31 5.79 5.79 22.21
CA TYR A 31 5.57 6.54 20.97
C TYR A 31 4.11 6.49 20.54
N LEU A 32 3.47 5.30 20.58
CA LEU A 32 2.07 5.16 20.20
C LEU A 32 1.15 6.00 21.10
N ASP A 33 1.41 6.08 22.40
CA ASP A 33 0.60 6.91 23.30
C ASP A 33 0.74 8.40 23.02
N LYS A 34 1.90 8.85 22.54
CA LYS A 34 2.10 10.26 22.12
C LYS A 34 1.45 10.55 20.76
N ALA A 35 1.74 9.73 19.76
CA ALA A 35 1.31 9.96 18.38
C ALA A 35 -0.12 9.50 18.09
N LYS A 36 -0.68 8.64 18.94
CA LYS A 36 -2.00 7.98 18.81
C LYS A 36 -2.17 7.10 17.56
N ARG A 37 -1.12 6.97 16.74
CA ARG A 37 -1.05 6.10 15.57
C ARG A 37 0.38 5.65 15.31
N ASN A 38 0.54 4.47 14.71
CA ASN A 38 1.81 3.96 14.24
C ASN A 38 1.62 3.17 12.93
N TYR A 39 2.70 2.97 12.18
CA TYR A 39 2.69 2.15 10.97
C TYR A 39 4.07 1.51 10.74
N CYS A 40 4.05 0.32 10.16
CA CYS A 40 5.23 -0.38 9.67
C CYS A 40 5.09 -0.56 8.16
N LYS A 41 5.94 0.13 7.40
CA LYS A 41 6.06 -0.04 5.95
C LYS A 41 7.20 -1.00 5.61
N PHE A 42 7.09 -1.70 4.49
CA PHE A 42 8.22 -2.48 3.98
C PHE A 42 9.38 -1.55 3.62
N TRP A 43 10.56 -1.82 4.18
CA TRP A 43 11.75 -0.99 3.97
C TRP A 43 13.00 -1.84 3.86
N VAL A 44 13.08 -2.64 2.79
CA VAL A 44 14.23 -3.49 2.49
C VAL A 44 14.66 -3.29 1.05
N SER A 45 15.91 -2.89 0.86
CA SER A 45 16.52 -2.76 -0.47
C SER A 45 16.56 -4.11 -1.20
N PRO A 46 16.34 -4.14 -2.52
CA PRO A 46 16.19 -2.97 -3.38
C PRO A 46 14.76 -2.42 -3.48
N PHE A 47 13.77 -3.10 -2.89
CA PHE A 47 12.36 -2.85 -3.20
C PHE A 47 11.81 -1.52 -2.68
N CYS A 48 12.45 -0.93 -1.68
CA CYS A 48 12.12 0.42 -1.19
C CYS A 48 13.01 1.51 -1.79
N ASP A 49 13.94 1.17 -2.69
CA ASP A 49 14.88 2.13 -3.23
C ASP A 49 14.22 3.00 -4.31
N ILE A 50 14.73 4.22 -4.46
CA ILE A 50 14.35 5.08 -5.58
C ILE A 50 15.00 4.54 -6.87
N ALA A 51 14.22 4.40 -7.93
CA ALA A 51 14.73 3.98 -9.23
C ALA A 51 15.49 5.14 -9.92
N VAL A 52 16.80 5.26 -9.68
CA VAL A 52 17.66 6.35 -10.21
C VAL A 52 18.14 6.11 -11.67
N LEU A 53 17.74 5.00 -12.31
CA LEU A 53 18.17 4.66 -13.68
C LEU A 53 16.93 4.50 -14.56
N ASN A 54 17.11 4.44 -15.89
CA ASN A 54 16.06 4.07 -16.86
C ASN A 54 15.61 2.60 -16.74
N SER A 55 15.49 2.10 -15.51
CA SER A 55 15.02 0.77 -15.17
C SER A 55 14.33 0.77 -13.81
N GLU A 56 13.20 0.11 -13.76
CA GLU A 56 12.38 -0.02 -12.56
C GLU A 56 12.85 -1.18 -11.69
N ILE A 57 12.59 -1.06 -10.39
CA ILE A 57 12.77 -2.16 -9.45
C ILE A 57 11.51 -3.04 -9.54
N PRO A 58 11.64 -4.34 -9.84
CA PRO A 58 10.47 -5.19 -9.97
C PRO A 58 9.82 -5.43 -8.60
N THR A 59 8.50 -5.54 -8.57
CA THR A 59 7.79 -6.00 -7.36
C THR A 59 8.30 -7.39 -6.92
N PRO A 60 8.39 -7.68 -5.61
CA PRO A 60 8.82 -8.97 -5.12
C PRO A 60 7.99 -10.15 -5.66
N LYS A 61 8.67 -11.24 -6.06
CA LYS A 61 8.04 -12.47 -6.59
C LYS A 61 8.55 -13.73 -5.89
N GLY A 62 7.83 -14.84 -6.08
CA GLY A 62 8.22 -16.17 -5.59
C GLY A 62 8.49 -16.21 -4.09
N LYS A 63 9.62 -16.82 -3.69
CA LYS A 63 9.98 -17.00 -2.27
C LYS A 63 10.11 -15.67 -1.50
N ILE A 64 10.55 -14.60 -2.16
CA ILE A 64 10.68 -13.28 -1.54
C ILE A 64 9.30 -12.72 -1.22
N ARG A 65 8.36 -12.77 -2.19
CA ARG A 65 6.96 -12.38 -1.97
C ARG A 65 6.36 -13.12 -0.78
N THR A 66 6.50 -14.44 -0.74
CA THR A 66 6.01 -15.25 0.39
C THR A 66 6.64 -14.83 1.71
N LYS A 67 7.95 -14.57 1.74
CA LYS A 67 8.65 -14.14 2.95
C LYS A 67 8.16 -12.78 3.46
N ILE A 68 7.93 -11.82 2.57
CA ILE A 68 7.43 -10.48 2.92
C ILE A 68 6.02 -10.57 3.52
N ILE A 69 5.10 -11.30 2.88
CA ILE A 69 3.72 -11.46 3.37
C ILE A 69 3.72 -12.16 4.73
N ALA A 70 4.48 -13.25 4.89
CA ALA A 70 4.62 -13.93 6.17
C ALA A 70 5.16 -12.99 7.27
N SER A 71 6.11 -12.14 6.92
CA SER A 71 6.70 -11.16 7.86
C SER A 71 5.68 -10.12 8.31
N PHE A 72 4.84 -9.60 7.40
CA PHE A 72 3.75 -8.71 7.76
C PHE A 72 2.71 -9.35 8.68
N ILE A 73 2.36 -10.62 8.45
CA ILE A 73 1.47 -11.37 9.34
C ILE A 73 2.10 -11.47 10.74
N GLU A 74 3.38 -11.80 10.85
CA GLU A 74 4.07 -11.90 12.14
C GLU A 74 4.20 -10.55 12.88
N ILE A 75 4.39 -9.45 12.15
CA ILE A 75 4.39 -8.09 12.72
C ILE A 75 2.99 -7.75 13.22
N PHE A 76 1.97 -8.01 12.40
CA PHE A 76 0.56 -7.81 12.78
C PHE A 76 0.23 -8.55 14.07
N ASP A 77 0.54 -9.85 14.15
CA ASP A 77 0.22 -10.67 15.33
C ASP A 77 0.98 -10.19 16.58
N ALA A 78 2.23 -9.74 16.43
CA ALA A 78 3.00 -9.18 17.54
C ALA A 78 2.43 -7.83 18.02
N TRP A 79 2.01 -6.98 17.09
CA TRP A 79 1.37 -5.70 17.41
C TRP A 79 0.01 -5.90 18.07
N ASP A 80 -0.81 -6.83 17.57
CA ASP A 80 -2.09 -7.19 18.16
C ASP A 80 -1.94 -7.63 19.62
N ALA A 81 -0.97 -8.52 19.89
CA ALA A 81 -0.67 -8.98 21.23
C ALA A 81 -0.26 -7.84 22.18
N LYS A 82 0.48 -6.83 21.69
CA LYS A 82 0.86 -5.66 22.49
C LYS A 82 -0.27 -4.64 22.65
N LEU A 83 -1.08 -4.41 21.62
CA LEU A 83 -2.22 -3.49 21.72
C LEU A 83 -3.26 -4.01 22.70
N LYS A 84 -3.47 -5.33 22.78
CA LYS A 84 -4.34 -5.95 23.80
C LYS A 84 -3.93 -5.64 25.23
N THR A 85 -2.64 -5.44 25.51
CA THR A 85 -2.19 -5.09 26.88
C THR A 85 -2.61 -3.68 27.31
N LEU A 86 -3.05 -2.83 26.38
CA LEU A 86 -3.54 -1.48 26.69
C LEU A 86 -4.95 -1.49 27.30
N ASN A 87 -5.68 -2.62 27.22
CA ASN A 87 -7.06 -2.76 27.71
C ASN A 87 -8.00 -1.63 27.24
N LYS A 88 -7.82 -1.17 25.99
CA LYS A 88 -8.66 -0.15 25.36
C LYS A 88 -8.88 -0.43 23.88
N PRO A 89 -9.92 0.15 23.25
CA PRO A 89 -10.15 0.00 21.82
C PRO A 89 -8.95 0.48 20.99
N TYR A 90 -8.62 -0.28 19.95
CA TYR A 90 -7.61 0.07 18.97
C TYR A 90 -8.06 -0.33 17.56
N HIS A 91 -7.51 0.35 16.58
CA HIS A 91 -7.54 -0.04 15.18
C HIS A 91 -6.22 -0.73 14.85
N LEU A 92 -6.26 -1.91 14.24
CA LEU A 92 -5.09 -2.60 13.70
C LEU A 92 -5.49 -3.30 12.41
N VAL A 93 -4.79 -2.98 11.32
CA VAL A 93 -5.03 -3.59 10.01
C VAL A 93 -3.73 -3.84 9.25
N LEU A 94 -3.73 -4.88 8.42
CA LEU A 94 -2.74 -5.14 7.39
C LEU A 94 -3.28 -4.62 6.05
N TRP A 95 -2.59 -3.64 5.47
CA TRP A 95 -2.80 -3.21 4.09
C TRP A 95 -1.91 -4.04 3.18
N LEU A 96 -2.51 -4.97 2.44
CA LEU A 96 -1.81 -5.82 1.49
C LEU A 96 -2.08 -5.35 0.06
N PHE A 97 -1.06 -4.76 -0.56
CA PHE A 97 -1.10 -4.28 -1.94
C PHE A 97 -0.81 -5.47 -2.85
N GLU A 98 -1.79 -5.85 -3.69
CA GLU A 98 -1.70 -7.09 -4.46
C GLU A 98 -0.61 -7.04 -5.52
N ASP A 99 -0.60 -5.94 -6.28
CA ASP A 99 0.25 -5.69 -7.43
C ASP A 99 1.59 -5.02 -7.05
N ASN A 100 1.57 -4.20 -5.99
CA ASN A 100 2.72 -3.42 -5.50
C ASN A 100 3.06 -3.82 -4.06
N LEU A 101 3.45 -5.08 -3.86
CA LEU A 101 3.60 -5.68 -2.52
C LEU A 101 4.47 -4.85 -1.58
N GLU A 102 5.53 -4.24 -2.09
CA GLU A 102 6.46 -3.38 -1.36
C GLU A 102 5.80 -2.14 -0.74
N ARG A 103 4.59 -1.77 -1.16
CA ARG A 103 3.79 -0.69 -0.54
C ARG A 103 2.93 -1.15 0.64
N SER A 104 2.90 -2.46 0.91
CA SER A 104 2.11 -3.04 2.00
C SER A 104 2.57 -2.52 3.37
N GLN A 105 1.63 -2.45 4.31
CA GLN A 105 1.88 -1.88 5.63
C GLN A 105 1.04 -2.57 6.72
N VAL A 106 1.54 -2.63 7.94
CA VAL A 106 0.71 -2.83 9.14
C VAL A 106 0.52 -1.47 9.78
N VAL A 107 -0.73 -1.09 10.06
CA VAL A 107 -1.05 0.22 10.66
C VAL A 107 -1.91 0.04 11.89
N CYS A 108 -1.68 0.86 12.91
CA CYS A 108 -2.50 0.90 14.11
C CYS A 108 -2.81 2.31 14.59
N ALA A 109 -3.95 2.47 15.26
CA ALA A 109 -4.35 3.73 15.88
C ALA A 109 -5.15 3.47 17.16
N ILE A 110 -5.07 4.41 18.10
CA ILE A 110 -5.73 4.36 19.40
C ILE A 110 -6.40 5.70 19.70
N ASP A 111 -7.26 5.73 20.71
CA ASP A 111 -7.91 6.93 21.24
C ASP A 111 -8.55 7.78 20.12
N GLY A 112 -8.35 9.10 20.13
CA GLY A 112 -8.97 10.03 19.19
C GLY A 112 -8.60 9.84 17.71
N LEU A 113 -7.63 8.97 17.39
CA LEU A 113 -7.24 8.65 16.01
C LEU A 113 -7.68 7.26 15.55
N ILE A 114 -8.50 6.54 16.32
CA ILE A 114 -8.92 5.17 16.01
C ILE A 114 -9.55 5.03 14.60
N ASP A 115 -10.20 6.08 14.11
CA ASP A 115 -10.87 6.09 12.81
C ASP A 115 -10.00 6.66 11.68
N PHE A 116 -8.79 7.17 11.98
CA PHE A 116 -7.92 7.85 11.02
C PHE A 116 -7.69 7.04 9.75
N TYR A 117 -7.44 5.74 9.90
CA TYR A 117 -7.12 4.87 8.77
C TYR A 117 -8.35 4.36 7.99
N LYS A 118 -9.57 4.54 8.50
CA LYS A 118 -10.79 4.01 7.86
C LYS A 118 -11.02 4.63 6.47
N ILE A 119 -10.61 5.87 6.29
CA ILE A 119 -10.81 6.66 5.05
C ILE A 119 -9.61 6.64 4.09
N SER A 120 -8.56 5.85 4.38
CA SER A 120 -7.29 5.91 3.62
C SER A 120 -7.40 5.49 2.15
N PHE A 121 -8.41 4.68 1.80
CA PHE A 121 -8.59 4.15 0.47
C PHE A 121 -10.04 4.15 0.05
N TYR A 122 -10.29 4.37 -1.25
CA TYR A 122 -11.61 4.19 -1.83
C TYR A 122 -12.04 2.72 -1.76
N ARG A 123 -13.21 2.48 -1.16
CA ARG A 123 -13.83 1.15 -1.02
C ARG A 123 -15.05 1.10 -1.93
N PRO A 124 -15.01 0.36 -3.05
CA PRO A 124 -16.17 0.25 -3.91
C PRO A 124 -17.32 -0.47 -3.19
N GLU A 125 -18.56 -0.12 -3.52
CA GLU A 125 -19.75 -0.79 -2.98
C GLU A 125 -19.73 -2.30 -3.26
N LYS A 126 -19.33 -2.68 -4.48
CA LYS A 126 -19.14 -4.07 -4.86
C LYS A 126 -17.83 -4.61 -4.29
N GLN A 127 -17.93 -5.23 -3.12
CA GLN A 127 -16.82 -5.91 -2.46
C GLN A 127 -16.39 -7.18 -3.21
N LYS A 128 -15.09 -7.49 -3.13
CA LYS A 128 -14.49 -8.73 -3.65
C LYS A 128 -13.94 -9.57 -2.51
N LYS A 129 -13.82 -10.87 -2.74
CA LYS A 129 -13.08 -11.77 -1.84
C LYS A 129 -11.61 -11.79 -2.24
N ILE A 130 -10.72 -11.80 -1.24
CA ILE A 130 -9.30 -11.99 -1.49
C ILE A 130 -9.07 -13.36 -2.14
N PRO A 131 -8.26 -13.46 -3.22
CA PRO A 131 -8.01 -14.73 -3.88
C PRO A 131 -6.96 -15.54 -3.09
N LEU A 132 -7.37 -16.15 -1.97
CA LEU A 132 -6.49 -16.90 -1.05
C LEU A 132 -5.62 -17.94 -1.76
N GLN A 133 -6.15 -18.58 -2.81
CA GLN A 133 -5.42 -19.56 -3.63
C GLN A 133 -4.11 -19.02 -4.22
N ASN A 134 -3.98 -17.70 -4.38
CA ASN A 134 -2.77 -17.06 -4.92
C ASN A 134 -1.62 -16.98 -3.89
N PHE A 135 -1.86 -17.35 -2.63
CA PHE A 135 -0.89 -17.19 -1.53
C PHE A 135 -0.24 -18.51 -1.06
N GLY A 136 -0.58 -19.64 -1.69
CA GLY A 136 0.03 -20.94 -1.43
C GLY A 136 -0.04 -21.33 0.05
N LYS A 137 1.11 -21.60 0.67
CA LYS A 137 1.20 -22.02 2.08
C LYS A 137 0.72 -20.97 3.11
N LEU A 138 0.51 -19.73 2.69
CA LEU A 138 0.00 -18.66 3.57
C LEU A 138 -1.52 -18.54 3.54
N SER A 139 -2.21 -19.31 2.69
CA SER A 139 -3.66 -19.21 2.52
C SER A 139 -4.42 -19.37 3.84
N ASP A 140 -4.06 -20.35 4.65
CA ASP A 140 -4.72 -20.63 5.92
C ASP A 140 -4.54 -19.48 6.92
N LYS A 141 -3.32 -18.93 7.03
CA LYS A 141 -3.05 -17.76 7.89
C LYS A 141 -3.79 -16.52 7.43
N LEU A 142 -3.87 -16.30 6.12
CA LEU A 142 -4.60 -15.16 5.55
C LEU A 142 -6.12 -15.35 5.68
N ALA A 143 -6.63 -16.58 5.75
CA ALA A 143 -8.04 -16.84 5.99
C ALA A 143 -8.51 -16.41 7.39
N GLU A 144 -7.59 -16.24 8.35
CA GLU A 144 -7.90 -15.71 9.69
C GLU A 144 -8.29 -14.23 9.71
N PHE A 145 -8.01 -13.49 8.64
CA PHE A 145 -8.30 -12.06 8.54
C PHE A 145 -9.68 -11.83 7.90
N ASN A 146 -10.38 -10.84 8.44
CA ASN A 146 -11.54 -10.23 7.81
C ASN A 146 -11.05 -9.18 6.80
N TRP A 147 -11.13 -9.51 5.51
CA TRP A 147 -10.64 -8.68 4.43
C TRP A 147 -11.72 -7.74 3.88
N VAL A 148 -11.33 -6.48 3.70
CA VAL A 148 -12.09 -5.48 2.94
C VAL A 148 -11.35 -5.15 1.66
N TYR A 149 -12.09 -5.12 0.54
CA TYR A 149 -11.56 -4.77 -0.76
C TYR A 149 -11.54 -3.26 -0.97
N ALA A 150 -10.39 -2.73 -1.38
CA ALA A 150 -10.18 -1.34 -1.73
C ALA A 150 -9.36 -1.19 -3.01
N HIS A 151 -9.37 0.02 -3.58
CA HIS A 151 -8.60 0.36 -4.77
C HIS A 151 -7.26 0.98 -4.39
N GLU A 152 -6.19 0.55 -5.07
CA GLU A 152 -4.97 1.36 -5.16
C GLU A 152 -5.17 2.36 -6.30
N GLU A 153 -5.00 3.64 -5.99
CA GLU A 153 -5.30 4.72 -6.93
C GLU A 153 -4.09 5.61 -7.17
N GLY A 154 -3.85 5.92 -8.44
CA GLY A 154 -3.12 7.12 -8.82
C GLY A 154 -4.12 8.26 -9.05
N TYR A 155 -3.64 9.50 -8.95
CA TYR A 155 -4.45 10.68 -9.23
C TYR A 155 -3.65 11.73 -9.99
N PHE A 156 -4.38 12.66 -10.59
CA PHE A 156 -3.88 13.91 -11.17
C PHE A 156 -5.02 14.93 -11.14
N THR A 157 -4.71 16.22 -11.12
CA THR A 157 -5.70 17.30 -11.01
C THR A 157 -5.98 17.98 -12.34
N SER A 158 -6.99 18.86 -12.38
CA SER A 158 -7.23 19.75 -13.51
C SER A 158 -6.06 20.71 -13.73
N THR A 159 -5.35 21.10 -12.67
CA THR A 159 -4.13 21.92 -12.74
C THR A 159 -3.00 21.16 -13.42
N ASP A 160 -2.75 19.89 -13.03
CA ASP A 160 -1.76 19.03 -13.71
C ASP A 160 -2.02 18.92 -15.22
N VAL A 161 -3.30 18.93 -15.63
CA VAL A 161 -3.69 18.88 -17.04
C VAL A 161 -3.41 20.21 -17.74
N GLN A 162 -3.68 21.34 -17.06
CA GLN A 162 -3.45 22.67 -17.62
C GLN A 162 -1.95 22.95 -17.80
N ASP A 163 -1.15 22.68 -16.78
CA ASP A 163 0.30 22.88 -16.81
C ASP A 163 0.94 22.10 -17.98
N GLU A 164 0.46 20.87 -18.23
CA GLU A 164 0.93 20.07 -19.36
C GLU A 164 0.47 20.63 -20.72
N ILE A 165 -0.75 21.18 -20.81
CA ILE A 165 -1.25 21.83 -22.04
C ILE A 165 -0.38 23.04 -22.38
N GLU A 166 -0.11 23.90 -21.39
CA GLU A 166 0.74 25.10 -21.57
C GLU A 166 2.15 24.70 -22.03
N PHE A 167 2.73 23.65 -21.44
CA PHE A 167 4.03 23.12 -21.88
C PHE A 167 4.03 22.59 -23.32
N VAL A 168 2.94 21.95 -23.77
CA VAL A 168 2.81 21.43 -25.15
C VAL A 168 2.58 22.54 -26.17
N GLU A 169 1.95 23.66 -25.80
CA GLU A 169 1.81 24.83 -26.68
C GLU A 169 3.15 25.54 -26.94
N GLU A 170 4.09 25.43 -26.01
CA GLU A 170 5.47 25.93 -26.15
C GLU A 170 6.41 24.96 -26.91
N GLY A 171 5.98 23.70 -27.16
CA GLY A 171 6.78 22.68 -27.84
C GLY A 171 6.00 21.42 -28.25
N ASP A 172 6.13 21.05 -29.52
CA ASP A 172 5.36 20.02 -30.23
C ASP A 172 5.42 18.61 -29.59
N SER A 173 4.44 18.27 -28.74
CA SER A 173 4.14 16.87 -28.39
C SER A 173 2.64 16.63 -28.20
N ASN A 174 1.94 16.55 -29.32
CA ASN A 174 0.55 16.09 -29.45
C ASN A 174 0.30 14.72 -28.75
N GLU A 175 1.33 13.92 -28.49
CA GLU A 175 1.20 12.62 -27.83
C GLU A 175 0.89 12.73 -26.33
N LEU A 176 1.52 13.66 -25.60
CA LEU A 176 1.27 13.86 -24.16
C LEU A 176 -0.16 14.32 -23.92
N LEU A 177 -0.64 15.28 -24.71
CA LEU A 177 -2.02 15.76 -24.64
C LEU A 177 -3.04 14.64 -24.91
N LYS A 178 -2.75 13.76 -25.89
CA LYS A 178 -3.59 12.57 -26.15
C LYS A 178 -3.59 11.61 -24.97
N GLN A 179 -2.45 11.41 -24.31
CA GLN A 179 -2.35 10.58 -23.11
C GLN A 179 -3.17 11.17 -21.96
N PHE A 180 -3.09 12.46 -21.68
CA PHE A 180 -3.89 13.11 -20.64
C PHE A 180 -5.40 13.06 -20.93
N LYS A 181 -5.83 13.39 -22.15
CA LYS A 181 -7.24 13.26 -22.56
C LYS A 181 -7.75 11.83 -22.40
N ARG A 182 -6.92 10.84 -22.75
CA ARG A 182 -7.24 9.42 -22.50
C ARG A 182 -7.33 9.12 -21.01
N ARG A 183 -6.37 9.60 -20.21
CA ARG A 183 -6.33 9.38 -18.76
C ARG A 183 -7.60 9.92 -18.10
N ILE A 184 -8.02 11.14 -18.43
CA ILE A 184 -9.29 11.75 -18.00
C ILE A 184 -10.47 10.86 -18.37
N LYS A 185 -10.59 10.45 -19.63
CA LYS A 185 -11.68 9.58 -20.10
C LYS A 185 -11.72 8.22 -19.40
N THR A 186 -10.57 7.70 -19.00
CA THR A 186 -10.45 6.41 -18.30
C THR A 186 -10.55 6.51 -16.77
N SER A 187 -10.59 7.72 -16.22
CA SER A 187 -10.80 7.91 -14.78
C SER A 187 -12.18 7.40 -14.40
N TYR A 188 -12.22 6.59 -13.35
CA TYR A 188 -13.45 5.90 -12.97
C TYR A 188 -14.22 6.63 -11.87
N ARG A 189 -13.59 7.65 -11.26
CA ARG A 189 -14.22 8.62 -10.35
C ARG A 189 -13.45 9.94 -10.37
N THR A 190 -14.12 11.00 -9.94
CA THR A 190 -13.56 12.33 -9.71
C THR A 190 -13.94 12.84 -8.32
N SER A 191 -13.23 13.86 -7.84
CA SER A 191 -13.67 14.69 -6.70
C SER A 191 -13.35 16.14 -7.01
N GLU A 192 -14.16 17.05 -6.50
CA GLU A 192 -13.93 18.49 -6.61
C GLU A 192 -13.62 19.05 -5.22
N ASN A 193 -12.58 19.88 -5.12
CA ASN A 193 -12.24 20.56 -3.87
C ASN A 193 -13.06 21.87 -3.71
N ALA A 194 -12.90 22.58 -2.59
CA ALA A 194 -13.64 23.81 -2.32
C ALA A 194 -13.32 24.97 -3.29
N GLU A 195 -12.20 24.89 -4.00
CA GLU A 195 -11.71 25.89 -4.96
C GLU A 195 -12.13 25.55 -6.40
N GLY A 196 -12.85 24.44 -6.61
CA GLY A 196 -13.29 23.98 -7.92
C GLY A 196 -12.26 23.15 -8.68
N GLU A 197 -11.13 22.78 -8.05
CA GLU A 197 -10.13 21.91 -8.67
C GLU A 197 -10.65 20.46 -8.72
N ILE A 198 -10.60 19.87 -9.91
CA ILE A 198 -11.05 18.50 -10.14
C ILE A 198 -9.87 17.55 -9.99
N THR A 199 -9.98 16.58 -9.09
CA THR A 199 -9.07 15.43 -9.01
C THR A 199 -9.64 14.25 -9.80
N TYR A 200 -8.85 13.68 -10.69
CA TYR A 200 -9.17 12.51 -11.49
C TYR A 200 -8.47 11.28 -10.95
N PHE A 201 -9.21 10.21 -10.67
CA PHE A 201 -8.65 8.98 -10.08
C PHE A 201 -8.56 7.83 -11.07
N GLN A 202 -7.40 7.18 -11.08
CA GLN A 202 -7.11 6.01 -11.88
C GLN A 202 -6.82 4.84 -10.98
N LYS A 203 -7.55 3.75 -11.19
CA LYS A 203 -7.25 2.51 -10.48
C LYS A 203 -5.98 1.89 -11.06
N ILE A 204 -4.95 1.77 -10.22
CA ILE A 204 -3.64 1.20 -10.60
C ILE A 204 -3.40 -0.19 -9.99
N GLY A 205 -4.21 -0.60 -9.01
CA GLY A 205 -4.06 -1.91 -8.37
C GLY A 205 -5.19 -2.22 -7.38
N ASN A 206 -5.04 -3.33 -6.66
CA ASN A 206 -5.95 -3.76 -5.59
C ASN A 206 -5.26 -3.68 -4.22
N ILE A 207 -6.03 -3.29 -3.21
CA ILE A 207 -5.61 -3.33 -1.80
C ILE A 207 -6.58 -4.23 -1.03
N TRP A 208 -6.01 -5.10 -0.21
CA TRP A 208 -6.75 -5.92 0.74
C TRP A 208 -6.47 -5.40 2.15
N ILE A 209 -7.50 -4.89 2.83
CA ILE A 209 -7.40 -4.35 4.19
C ILE A 209 -7.86 -5.44 5.15
N GLY A 210 -6.91 -6.10 5.81
CA GLY A 210 -7.18 -7.22 6.72
C GLY A 210 -7.19 -6.78 8.17
N SER A 211 -8.26 -7.12 8.89
CA SER A 211 -8.32 -7.02 10.35
C SER A 211 -8.55 -8.41 10.95
N LYS A 212 -8.12 -8.64 12.20
CA LYS A 212 -8.57 -9.80 12.97
C LYS A 212 -9.56 -9.30 14.00
N THR A 213 -10.71 -9.98 14.14
CA THR A 213 -11.59 -9.76 15.29
C THR A 213 -10.84 -10.23 16.53
N GLY A 214 -10.76 -9.39 17.57
CA GLY A 214 -10.27 -9.83 18.87
C GLY A 214 -11.09 -11.03 19.32
N LYS A 215 -10.46 -12.21 19.44
CA LYS A 215 -10.98 -13.29 20.26
C LYS A 215 -10.80 -12.92 21.73
#